data_AF-A0A5K0WAK7-F1
#
_entry.id   AF-A0A5K0WAK7-F1
#
_cell.length_a   1.000
_cell.length_b   1.000
_cell.length_c   1.000
_cell.angle_alpha   90.00
_cell.angle_beta   90.00
_cell.angle_gamma   90.00
#
_symmetry.space_group_name_H-M   'P 1'
#
loop_
_entity.id
_entity.type
_entity.pdbx_description
1 polymer ?
#
loop_
_entity_poly.entity_id
_entity_poly.type
_entity_poly.pdbx_seq_one_letter_code
_entity_poly.pdbx_strand_id
1 'polypeptide(L)'
;LPTVRCNSIFLVYFFFFFFFVLNLLLSIYRAVSEYLSKDLPYKLSHDDVFLTVGCAQAIEVVLHVLSRPGANILLPRPGFPLYEARTTLCGLEGRHFDLLPDQHWEIDLEAVESLADENTVAMVIINPVNPCGNVFSREHLEK
;
A
#
# COMPACT_ATOMS: atom_id res chain seq x y z
N LEU A 1 1.40 -14.45 -21.95
CA LEU A 1 0.02 -14.05 -21.60
C LEU A 1 0.09 -12.57 -21.25
N PRO A 2 -0.76 -11.70 -21.83
CA PRO A 2 -0.48 -10.27 -21.85
C PRO A 2 -0.48 -9.76 -20.41
N THR A 3 0.72 -9.43 -19.95
CA THR A 3 0.97 -8.78 -18.67
C THR A 3 0.19 -7.48 -18.65
N VAL A 4 -0.85 -7.42 -17.81
CA VAL A 4 -1.51 -6.17 -17.45
C VAL A 4 -0.46 -5.34 -16.72
N ARG A 5 0.31 -4.56 -17.49
CA ARG A 5 1.21 -3.54 -16.97
C ARG A 5 0.34 -2.41 -16.48
N CYS A 6 -0.19 -2.56 -15.27
CA CYS A 6 -0.70 -1.45 -14.49
C CYS A 6 0.52 -0.62 -14.09
N ASN A 7 0.82 0.41 -14.89
CA ASN A 7 2.03 1.25 -14.81
C ASN A 7 2.17 2.05 -13.50
N SER A 8 1.35 1.79 -12.48
CA SER A 8 1.37 2.52 -11.20
C SER A 8 0.80 1.69 -10.05
N ILE A 9 1.15 0.40 -9.91
CA ILE A 9 0.90 -0.30 -8.64
C ILE A 9 1.89 0.25 -7.61
N PHE A 10 1.47 1.27 -6.86
CA PHE A 10 2.15 1.68 -5.64
C PHE A 10 1.93 0.61 -4.59
N LEU A 11 2.87 -0.33 -4.50
CA LEU A 11 2.96 -1.26 -3.38
C LEU A 11 3.48 -0.46 -2.17
N VAL A 12 2.56 0.09 -1.37
CA VAL A 12 2.93 0.86 -0.17
C VAL A 12 3.29 -0.12 0.94
N TYR A 13 4.56 -0.53 0.98
CA TYR A 13 5.13 -1.24 2.13
C TYR A 13 5.19 -0.30 3.34
N PHE A 14 4.27 -0.45 4.28
CA PHE A 14 4.33 0.26 5.55
C PHE A 14 5.20 -0.50 6.56
N PHE A 15 6.46 -0.08 6.70
CA PHE A 15 7.27 -0.39 7.88
C PHE A 15 6.97 0.62 8.99
N PHE A 16 6.56 0.14 10.17
CA PHE A 16 6.23 0.95 11.34
C PHE A 16 7.47 1.64 11.93
N PHE A 17 7.65 2.95 11.72
CA PHE A 17 8.53 3.77 12.58
C PHE A 17 8.00 5.21 12.73
N PHE A 18 7.88 5.67 13.98
CA PHE A 18 7.44 7.01 14.40
C PHE A 18 8.64 7.89 14.73
N PHE A 19 8.89 9.07 14.11
CA PHE A 19 9.75 10.11 14.72
C PHE A 19 9.56 11.54 14.10
N PHE A 20 9.80 12.57 14.93
CA PHE A 20 9.71 14.02 14.63
C PHE A 20 11.07 14.74 14.92
N VAL A 21 11.26 15.94 14.33
CA VAL A 21 12.20 17.07 14.65
C VAL A 21 13.18 17.51 13.53
N LEU A 22 13.15 18.83 13.26
CA LEU A 22 13.48 19.56 12.02
C LEU A 22 14.97 19.86 11.70
N ASN A 23 15.94 19.49 12.54
CA ASN A 23 17.38 19.67 12.24
C ASN A 23 18.19 18.35 12.24
N LEU A 24 17.53 17.24 12.59
CA LEU A 24 18.02 15.86 12.49
C LEU A 24 17.58 15.19 11.17
N LEU A 25 16.87 15.94 10.31
CA LEU A 25 16.17 15.41 9.14
C LEU A 25 17.13 14.65 8.21
N LEU A 26 18.20 15.26 7.71
CA LEU A 26 19.03 14.58 6.70
C LEU A 26 19.66 13.27 7.24
N SER A 27 20.10 13.25 8.49
CA SER A 27 20.62 12.02 9.11
C SER A 27 19.56 10.94 9.26
N ILE A 28 18.31 11.30 9.59
CA ILE A 28 17.21 10.35 9.70
C ILE A 28 16.85 9.79 8.33
N TYR A 29 16.72 10.64 7.30
CA TYR A 29 16.36 10.18 5.95
C TYR A 29 17.44 9.26 5.38
N ARG A 30 18.72 9.59 5.61
CA ARG A 30 19.84 8.69 5.27
C ARG A 30 19.74 7.37 6.01
N ALA A 31 19.57 7.39 7.34
CA ALA A 31 19.46 6.16 8.13
C ALA A 31 18.28 5.27 7.69
N VAL A 32 17.11 5.86 7.40
CA VAL A 32 15.93 5.15 6.93
C VAL A 32 16.17 4.57 5.53
N SER A 33 16.65 5.37 4.58
CA SER A 33 16.94 4.91 3.21
C SER A 33 18.00 3.79 3.20
N GLU A 34 19.05 3.88 4.02
CA GLU A 34 20.08 2.85 4.18
C GLU A 34 19.54 1.58 4.84
N TYR A 35 18.68 1.71 5.85
CA TYR A 35 18.05 0.57 6.50
C TYR A 35 17.13 -0.20 5.53
N LEU A 36 16.23 0.50 4.83
CA LEU A 36 15.29 -0.10 3.89
C LEU A 36 16.01 -0.70 2.67
N SER A 37 17.11 -0.10 2.21
CA SER A 37 17.90 -0.62 1.09
C SER A 37 18.49 -2.02 1.33
N LYS A 38 18.54 -2.50 2.58
CA LYS A 38 19.08 -3.84 2.89
C LYS A 38 18.19 -4.98 2.39
N ASP A 39 16.88 -4.74 2.39
CA ASP A 39 15.86 -5.74 2.05
C ASP A 39 15.28 -5.53 0.64
N LEU A 40 15.78 -4.52 -0.09
CA LEU A 40 15.34 -4.19 -1.45
C LEU A 40 16.42 -4.56 -2.48
N PRO A 41 16.03 -4.90 -3.72
CA PRO A 41 16.98 -5.20 -4.79
C PRO A 41 17.70 -3.96 -5.34
N TYR A 42 17.37 -2.75 -4.85
CA TYR A 42 17.95 -1.48 -5.25
C TYR A 42 18.20 -0.58 -4.02
N LYS A 43 19.05 0.43 -4.21
CA LYS A 43 19.39 1.40 -3.17
C LYS A 43 18.48 2.62 -3.24
N LEU A 44 17.84 2.97 -2.14
CA LEU A 44 17.06 4.19 -1.97
C LEU A 44 17.98 5.39 -1.70
N SER A 45 17.64 6.54 -2.27
CA SER A 45 18.16 7.85 -1.84
C SER A 45 17.35 8.35 -0.64
N HIS A 46 17.95 9.26 0.13
CA HIS A 46 17.22 10.06 1.10
C HIS A 46 16.07 10.87 0.48
N ASP A 47 16.13 11.20 -0.81
CA ASP A 47 15.05 11.91 -1.52
C ASP A 47 13.82 11.02 -1.80
N ASP A 48 13.97 9.69 -1.70
CA ASP A 48 12.87 8.72 -1.91
C ASP A 48 12.06 8.46 -0.64
N VAL A 49 12.46 9.07 0.48
CA VAL A 49 11.85 8.87 1.80
C VAL A 49 11.06 10.11 2.20
N PHE A 50 9.83 9.89 2.66
CA PHE A 50 9.00 10.94 3.25
C PHE A 50 8.69 10.58 4.71
N LEU A 51 8.99 11.48 5.64
CA LEU A 51 8.61 11.31 7.05
C LEU A 51 7.25 11.94 7.30
N THR A 52 6.36 11.18 7.95
CA THR A 52 5.02 11.62 8.34
C THR A 52 4.81 11.45 9.84
N VAL A 53 3.77 12.10 10.36
CA VAL A 53 3.24 11.92 11.72
C VAL A 53 2.48 10.59 11.78
N GLY A 54 3.24 9.51 11.79
CA GLY A 54 2.73 8.13 11.81
C GLY A 54 2.16 7.66 10.46
N CYS A 55 1.79 6.37 10.41
CA CYS A 55 1.31 5.73 9.18
C CYS A 55 -0.06 6.27 8.72
N ALA A 56 -0.89 6.74 9.65
CA ALA A 56 -2.21 7.27 9.32
C ALA A 56 -2.13 8.51 8.43
N GLN A 57 -1.18 9.42 8.72
CA GLN A 57 -0.94 10.58 7.87
C GLN A 57 -0.33 10.17 6.53
N ALA A 58 0.55 9.17 6.49
CA ALA A 58 1.11 8.68 5.23
C ALA A 58 0.04 8.10 4.30
N ILE A 59 -0.89 7.30 4.83
CA ILE A 59 -2.05 6.78 4.07
C ILE A 59 -2.86 7.94 3.50
N GLU A 60 -3.16 8.95 4.32
CA GLU A 60 -3.92 10.13 3.89
C GLU A 60 -3.21 10.91 2.77
N VAL A 61 -1.91 11.16 2.90
CA VAL A 61 -1.12 11.87 1.88
C VAL A 61 -1.10 11.09 0.56
N VAL A 62 -0.84 9.78 0.60
CA VAL A 62 -0.80 8.95 -0.61
C VAL A 62 -2.16 8.92 -1.31
N LEU A 63 -3.25 8.74 -0.56
CA LEU A 63 -4.60 8.72 -1.15
C LEU A 63 -4.97 10.09 -1.74
N HIS A 64 -4.57 11.20 -1.10
CA HIS A 64 -4.76 12.52 -1.66
C HIS A 64 -3.98 12.73 -2.96
N VAL A 65 -2.73 12.26 -3.04
CA VAL A 65 -1.90 12.36 -4.25
C VAL A 65 -2.44 11.52 -5.39
N LEU A 66 -2.99 10.34 -5.09
CA LEU A 66 -3.58 9.44 -6.08
C LEU A 66 -4.99 9.86 -6.51
N SER A 67 -5.66 10.71 -5.72
CA SER A 67 -7.02 11.14 -6.00
C SER A 67 -7.13 12.02 -7.24
N ARG A 68 -8.02 11.61 -8.15
CA ARG A 68 -8.45 12.38 -9.31
C ARG A 68 -9.90 11.99 -9.66
N PRO A 69 -10.65 12.83 -10.37
CA PRO A 69 -12.02 12.51 -10.77
C PRO A 69 -12.12 11.15 -11.48
N GLY A 70 -13.03 10.29 -11.00
CA GLY A 70 -13.27 8.96 -11.57
C GLY A 70 -12.27 7.87 -11.18
N ALA A 71 -11.24 8.17 -10.37
CA ALA A 71 -10.30 7.15 -9.92
C ALA A 71 -10.91 6.21 -8.87
N ASN A 72 -10.50 4.94 -8.95
CA ASN A 72 -10.85 3.91 -7.96
C ASN A 72 -9.60 3.26 -7.35
N ILE A 73 -9.76 2.69 -6.15
CA ILE A 73 -8.71 1.97 -5.42
C ILE A 73 -9.25 0.62 -4.94
N LEU A 74 -8.43 -0.42 -5.05
CA LEU A 74 -8.79 -1.76 -4.59
C LEU A 74 -8.41 -1.94 -3.11
N LEU A 75 -9.36 -2.33 -2.28
CA LEU A 75 -9.23 -2.48 -0.83
C LEU A 75 -9.56 -3.92 -0.40
N PRO A 76 -8.81 -4.51 0.55
CA PRO A 76 -9.10 -5.85 1.03
C PRO A 76 -10.35 -5.88 1.93
N ARG A 77 -11.11 -6.97 1.85
CA ARG A 77 -12.22 -7.28 2.75
C ARG A 77 -12.04 -8.69 3.34
N PRO A 78 -11.91 -8.83 4.68
CA PRO A 78 -11.81 -7.77 5.68
C PRO A 78 -10.49 -6.99 5.58
N GLY A 79 -10.48 -5.72 5.98
CA GLY A 79 -9.32 -4.84 5.91
C GLY A 79 -9.25 -3.82 7.05
N PHE A 80 -8.11 -3.14 7.18
CA PHE A 80 -7.92 -2.11 8.21
C PHE A 80 -8.81 -0.88 7.91
N PRO A 81 -9.75 -0.49 8.79
CA PRO A 81 -10.80 0.48 8.48
C PRO A 81 -10.33 1.88 8.04
N LEU A 82 -9.09 2.26 8.36
CA LEU A 82 -8.56 3.57 8.02
C LEU A 82 -8.49 3.80 6.50
N TYR A 83 -8.19 2.76 5.71
CA TYR A 83 -8.12 2.89 4.25
C TYR A 83 -9.48 3.24 3.66
N GLU A 84 -10.55 2.59 4.10
CA GLU A 84 -11.92 2.87 3.67
C GLU A 84 -12.31 4.32 3.99
N ALA A 85 -12.07 4.74 5.24
CA ALA A 85 -12.43 6.07 5.71
C ALA A 85 -11.67 7.16 4.93
N ARG A 86 -10.37 6.97 4.68
CA ARG A 86 -9.54 7.94 3.95
C ARG A 86 -9.83 7.95 2.45
N THR A 87 -10.12 6.80 1.86
CA THR A 87 -10.55 6.68 0.44
C THR A 87 -11.79 7.51 0.18
N THR A 88 -12.82 7.32 1.03
CA THR A 88 -14.06 8.08 0.98
C THR A 88 -13.82 9.59 1.12
N LEU A 89 -12.98 10.01 2.09
CA LEU A 89 -12.67 11.43 2.31
C LEU A 89 -11.91 12.07 1.13
N CYS A 90 -11.10 11.29 0.42
CA CYS A 90 -10.36 11.77 -0.76
C CYS A 90 -11.22 11.79 -2.04
N GLY A 91 -12.48 11.37 -1.98
CA GLY A 91 -13.36 11.29 -3.16
C GLY A 91 -12.99 10.18 -4.15
N LEU A 92 -12.24 9.18 -3.69
CA LEU A 92 -11.90 7.98 -4.46
C LEU A 92 -13.02 6.93 -4.32
N GLU A 93 -13.28 6.18 -5.38
CA GLU A 93 -14.15 5.00 -5.32
C GLU A 93 -13.37 3.83 -4.70
N GLY A 94 -13.82 3.33 -3.54
CA GLY A 94 -13.28 2.10 -2.96
C GLY A 94 -13.97 0.86 -3.54
N ARG A 95 -13.20 -0.04 -4.16
CA ARG A 95 -13.68 -1.36 -4.63
C ARG A 95 -13.05 -2.45 -3.78
N HIS A 96 -13.82 -3.46 -3.40
CA HIS A 96 -13.36 -4.45 -2.44
C HIS A 96 -13.11 -5.82 -3.08
N PHE A 97 -11.92 -6.37 -2.86
CA PHE A 97 -11.62 -7.78 -3.13
C PHE A 97 -11.65 -8.56 -1.81
N ASP A 98 -12.05 -9.82 -1.89
CA ASP A 98 -12.17 -10.67 -0.70
C ASP A 98 -10.84 -11.36 -0.36
N LEU A 99 -10.61 -11.53 0.94
CA LEU A 99 -9.63 -12.48 1.45
C LEU A 99 -10.34 -13.79 1.77
N LEU A 100 -9.82 -14.90 1.28
CA LEU A 100 -10.46 -16.21 1.28
C LEU A 100 -10.23 -16.93 2.62
N PRO A 101 -11.21 -17.01 3.54
CA PRO A 101 -10.99 -17.56 4.89
C PRO A 101 -10.57 -19.04 4.84
N ASP A 102 -11.16 -19.79 3.91
CA ASP A 102 -10.88 -21.22 3.70
C ASP A 102 -9.52 -21.47 3.01
N GLN A 103 -8.87 -20.42 2.51
CA GLN A 103 -7.54 -20.46 1.88
C GLN A 103 -6.54 -19.59 2.65
N HIS A 104 -6.52 -19.72 3.98
CA HIS A 104 -5.59 -19.01 4.86
C HIS A 104 -5.62 -17.47 4.72
N TRP A 105 -6.78 -16.93 4.35
CA TRP A 105 -6.98 -15.50 4.09
C TRP A 105 -6.08 -14.96 2.96
N GLU A 106 -5.79 -15.79 1.95
CA GLU A 106 -5.16 -15.35 0.71
C GLU A 106 -6.05 -14.41 -0.10
N ILE A 107 -5.45 -13.59 -0.96
CA ILE A 107 -6.17 -12.67 -1.85
C ILE A 107 -6.86 -13.47 -2.95
N ASP A 108 -8.14 -13.19 -3.20
CA ASP A 108 -8.83 -13.67 -4.39
C ASP A 108 -8.32 -12.92 -5.65
N LEU A 109 -7.30 -13.47 -6.31
CA LEU A 109 -6.65 -12.84 -7.47
C LEU A 109 -7.60 -12.71 -8.67
N GLU A 110 -8.52 -13.65 -8.86
CA GLU A 110 -9.52 -13.57 -9.95
C GLU A 110 -10.48 -12.41 -9.70
N ALA A 111 -10.92 -12.23 -8.45
CA ALA A 111 -11.73 -11.08 -8.08
C ALA A 111 -10.99 -9.76 -8.30
N VAL A 112 -9.71 -9.67 -7.90
CA VAL A 112 -8.86 -8.49 -8.12
C VAL A 112 -8.78 -8.14 -9.61
N GLU A 113 -8.50 -9.11 -10.48
CA GLU A 113 -8.42 -8.91 -11.93
C GLU A 113 -9.75 -8.40 -12.51
N SER A 114 -10.88 -8.90 -12.01
CA SER A 114 -12.21 -8.48 -12.46
C SER A 114 -12.63 -7.07 -12.00
N LEU A 115 -12.06 -6.59 -10.90
CA LEU A 115 -12.36 -5.28 -10.30
C LEU A 115 -11.49 -4.15 -10.84
N ALA A 116 -10.28 -4.49 -11.31
CA ALA A 116 -9.34 -3.53 -11.86
C ALA A 116 -9.78 -3.04 -13.25
N ASP A 117 -9.68 -1.73 -13.47
CA ASP A 117 -9.96 -1.08 -14.76
C ASP A 117 -8.93 0.01 -15.08
N GLU A 118 -9.14 0.76 -16.17
CA GLU A 118 -8.26 1.85 -16.59
C GLU A 118 -8.20 3.04 -15.61
N ASN A 119 -9.15 3.12 -14.67
CA ASN A 119 -9.23 4.16 -13.65
C ASN A 119 -8.69 3.71 -12.28
N THR A 120 -8.33 2.42 -12.13
CA THR A 120 -7.73 1.90 -10.91
C THR A 120 -6.34 2.49 -10.69
N VAL A 121 -6.15 3.21 -9.58
CA VAL A 121 -4.89 3.93 -9.28
C VAL A 121 -3.98 3.21 -8.30
N ALA A 122 -4.53 2.29 -7.49
CA ALA A 122 -3.75 1.51 -6.53
C ALA A 122 -4.54 0.28 -6.05
N MET A 123 -3.80 -0.65 -5.44
CA MET A 123 -4.34 -1.75 -4.64
C MET A 123 -3.65 -1.74 -3.27
N VAL A 124 -4.44 -1.85 -2.20
CA VAL A 124 -3.93 -1.89 -0.84
C VAL A 124 -3.66 -3.34 -0.44
N ILE A 125 -2.40 -3.63 -0.11
CA ILE A 125 -2.00 -4.91 0.48
C ILE A 125 -1.50 -4.64 1.91
N ILE A 126 -2.04 -5.39 2.87
CA ILE A 126 -1.65 -5.30 4.29
C ILE A 126 -0.98 -6.62 4.65
N ASN A 127 0.32 -6.61 4.98
CA ASN A 127 1.08 -7.81 5.30
C ASN A 127 2.06 -7.53 6.46
N PRO A 128 1.92 -8.19 7.63
CA PRO A 128 0.88 -9.14 8.03
C PRO A 128 -0.54 -8.53 7.99
N VAL A 129 -1.53 -9.33 7.61
CA VAL A 129 -2.91 -8.86 7.43
C VAL A 129 -3.53 -8.47 8.77
N ASN A 130 -4.14 -7.29 8.83
CA ASN A 130 -5.01 -6.87 9.93
C ASN A 130 -6.44 -6.79 9.37
N PRO A 131 -7.44 -7.52 9.90
CA PRO A 131 -7.48 -8.19 11.22
C PRO A 131 -7.13 -9.68 11.26
N CYS A 132 -6.89 -10.33 10.11
CA CYS A 132 -6.83 -11.80 10.01
C CYS A 132 -5.54 -12.43 10.57
N GLY A 133 -4.46 -11.67 10.68
CA GLY A 133 -3.19 -12.09 11.27
C GLY A 133 -2.33 -13.01 10.40
N ASN A 134 -2.77 -13.36 9.19
CA ASN A 134 -1.97 -14.16 8.26
C ASN A 134 -0.84 -13.33 7.62
N VAL A 135 0.16 -14.04 7.12
CA VAL A 135 1.29 -13.47 6.36
C VAL A 135 1.26 -14.11 4.97
N PHE A 136 1.22 -13.29 3.93
CA PHE A 136 1.23 -13.83 2.57
C PHE A 136 2.57 -14.49 2.25
N SER A 137 2.51 -15.64 1.57
CA SER A 137 3.71 -16.30 1.07
C SER A 137 4.35 -15.47 -0.04
N ARG A 138 5.67 -15.61 -0.22
CA ARG A 138 6.38 -14.95 -1.32
C ARG A 138 5.82 -15.35 -2.68
N GLU A 139 5.49 -16.63 -2.85
CA GLU A 139 4.88 -17.15 -4.07
C GLU A 139 3.52 -16.51 -4.36
N HIS A 140 2.69 -16.30 -3.35
CA HIS A 140 1.39 -15.64 -3.50
C HIS A 140 1.56 -14.16 -3.92
N LEU A 141 2.53 -13.44 -3.33
CA LEU A 141 2.81 -12.04 -3.66
C LEU A 141 3.51 -11.82 -5.01
N GLU A 142 4.10 -12.86 -5.60
CA GLU A 142 4.75 -12.80 -6.91
C GLU A 142 3.78 -13.02 -8.08
N LYS A 143 2.53 -13.43 -7.80
CA LYS A 143 1.45 -13.58 -8.79
C LYS A 143 0.81 -12.23 -9.09
#